data_AF-A0A815THR9-F1
#
_entry.id   AF-A0A815THR9-F1
#
_cell.length_a   1.000
_cell.length_b   1.000
_cell.length_c   1.000
_cell.angle_alpha   90.00
_cell.angle_beta   90.00
_cell.angle_gamma   90.00
#
_symmetry.space_group_name_H-M   'P 1'
#
loop_
_entity.id
_entity.type
_entity.pdbx_description
1 polymer ?
#
loop_
_entity_poly.entity_id
_entity_poly.type
_entity_poly.pdbx_seq_one_letter_code
_entity_poly.pdbx_strand_id
1 'polypeptide(L)'
;MGTWSLVGASIDRFLCSSHSATYRQWSTNRVAKRYVIGIFIFYALLFIQVFYCFEASVPNVPVACYGRNLPCRIFNDWVALTVDILLPSLFLAIFGTLTIRNVQTRVIHPIVHAVNSDNRNNNRLPMRNKERNLTRMLLVQVLIVLPLDLPFGIYRPYASLTSDVPKSAYRVAVEILTYSLIILLVYFTHSTSFYLYTLTGSIYRDALRRIARRCFNRIQPRH
;
A
#
# COMPACT_ATOMS: atom_id res chain seq x y z
N MET A 1 -2.74 -1.16 7.87
CA MET A 1 -2.16 -2.53 7.79
C MET A 1 -1.74 -2.95 6.36
N GLY A 2 -2.62 -2.94 5.35
CA GLY A 2 -2.30 -3.44 4.00
C GLY A 2 -1.13 -2.71 3.31
N THR A 3 -1.04 -1.39 3.47
CA THR A 3 0.06 -0.56 2.94
C THR A 3 1.43 -0.96 3.49
N TRP A 4 1.52 -1.28 4.78
CA TRP A 4 2.77 -1.74 5.40
C TRP A 4 3.20 -3.13 4.95
N SER A 5 2.27 -4.00 4.57
CA SER A 5 2.63 -5.26 3.91
C SER A 5 3.31 -5.02 2.55
N LEU A 6 2.92 -3.97 1.83
CA LEU A 6 3.57 -3.56 0.58
C LEU A 6 4.95 -2.97 0.82
N VAL A 7 5.10 -2.18 1.89
CA VAL A 7 6.41 -1.68 2.34
C VAL A 7 7.34 -2.86 2.62
N GLY A 8 6.90 -3.83 3.41
CA GLY A 8 7.65 -5.06 3.68
C GLY A 8 8.05 -5.81 2.41
N ALA A 9 7.11 -5.99 1.47
CA ALA A 9 7.40 -6.63 0.19
C ALA A 9 8.39 -5.82 -0.69
N SER A 10 8.43 -4.50 -0.54
CA SER A 10 9.37 -3.63 -1.26
C SER A 10 10.77 -3.67 -0.65
N ILE A 11 10.85 -3.71 0.69
CA ILE A 11 12.09 -3.93 1.43
C ILE A 11 12.68 -5.31 1.08
N ASP A 12 11.87 -6.36 1.10
CA ASP A 12 12.29 -7.71 0.75
C ASP A 12 12.89 -7.77 -0.67
N ARG A 13 12.22 -7.16 -1.66
CA ARG A 13 12.74 -7.03 -3.03
C ARG A 13 14.04 -6.23 -3.10
N PHE A 14 14.15 -5.14 -2.34
CA PHE A 14 15.40 -4.39 -2.25
C PHE A 14 16.54 -5.26 -1.73
N LEU A 15 16.31 -6.01 -0.65
CA LEU A 15 17.29 -6.93 -0.06
C LEU A 15 17.69 -8.04 -1.04
N CYS A 16 16.74 -8.62 -1.79
CA CYS A 16 17.05 -9.58 -2.85
C CYS A 16 17.93 -8.97 -3.96
N SER A 17 17.64 -7.71 -4.34
CA SER A 17 18.33 -7.01 -5.43
C SER A 17 19.74 -6.53 -5.06
N SER A 18 20.03 -6.37 -3.76
CA SER A 18 21.28 -5.81 -3.24
C SER A 18 22.51 -6.65 -3.64
N HIS A 19 23.65 -6.00 -3.86
CA HIS A 19 24.90 -6.65 -4.29
C HIS A 19 25.49 -7.57 -3.21
N SER A 20 25.42 -7.16 -1.94
CA SER A 20 26.02 -7.89 -0.84
C SER A 20 25.20 -9.13 -0.45
N ALA A 21 25.90 -10.27 -0.30
CA ALA A 21 25.32 -11.51 0.20
C ALA A 21 24.72 -11.35 1.61
N THR A 22 25.31 -10.47 2.43
CA THR A 22 24.85 -10.17 3.79
C THR A 22 23.48 -9.49 3.83
N TYR A 23 23.12 -8.71 2.81
CA TYR A 23 21.76 -8.15 2.70
C TYR A 23 20.77 -9.17 2.14
N ARG A 24 21.21 -10.03 1.20
CA ARG A 24 20.34 -11.06 0.60
C ARG A 24 19.87 -12.11 1.60
N GLN A 25 20.70 -12.49 2.57
CA GLN A 25 20.32 -13.47 3.61
C GLN A 25 19.19 -12.96 4.55
N TRP A 26 18.89 -11.66 4.55
CA TRP A 26 17.78 -11.11 5.34
C TRP A 26 16.42 -11.31 4.66
N SER A 27 16.40 -11.52 3.34
CA SER A 27 15.21 -11.91 2.60
C SER A 27 14.94 -13.40 2.80
N THR A 28 14.37 -13.73 3.96
CA THR A 28 13.94 -15.10 4.29
C THR A 28 12.51 -15.10 4.77
N ASN A 29 11.82 -16.23 4.53
CA ASN A 29 10.45 -16.44 5.01
C ASN A 29 10.31 -16.28 6.53
N ARG A 30 11.37 -16.54 7.30
CA ARG A 30 11.39 -16.35 8.76
C ARG A 30 11.31 -14.86 9.13
N VAL A 31 12.10 -14.02 8.46
CA VAL A 31 12.08 -12.56 8.65
C VAL A 31 10.76 -11.97 8.20
N ALA A 32 10.24 -12.40 7.04
CA ALA A 32 8.94 -11.96 6.55
C ALA A 32 7.79 -12.30 7.53
N LYS A 33 7.77 -13.51 8.10
CA LYS A 33 6.78 -13.88 9.13
C LYS A 33 6.89 -13.02 10.39
N ARG A 34 8.12 -12.80 10.89
CA ARG A 34 8.35 -11.93 12.05
C ARG A 34 7.91 -10.49 11.78
N TYR A 35 8.14 -9.97 10.58
CA TYR A 35 7.70 -8.65 10.16
C TYR A 35 6.18 -8.52 10.15
N VAL A 36 5.46 -9.49 9.56
CA VAL A 36 3.98 -9.48 9.51
C VAL A 36 3.39 -9.56 10.92
N ILE A 37 3.92 -10.42 11.78
CA ILE A 37 3.50 -10.51 13.19
C ILE A 37 3.79 -9.19 13.92
N GLY A 38 4.97 -8.61 13.72
CA GLY A 38 5.34 -7.32 14.30
C GLY A 38 4.42 -6.19 13.89
N ILE A 39 4.05 -6.09 12.60
CA ILE A 39 3.04 -5.13 12.12
C ILE A 39 1.71 -5.36 12.82
N PHE A 40 1.26 -6.61 12.91
CA PHE A 40 -0.04 -6.90 13.53
C PHE A 40 -0.06 -6.44 14.99
N ILE A 41 0.98 -6.77 15.76
CA ILE A 41 1.12 -6.33 17.16
C ILE A 41 1.19 -4.80 17.25
N PHE A 42 2.00 -4.16 16.40
CA PHE A 42 2.12 -2.70 16.36
C PHE A 42 0.77 -2.03 16.11
N TYR A 43 0.01 -2.48 15.12
CA TYR A 43 -1.32 -1.96 14.83
C TYR A 43 -2.33 -2.25 15.94
N ALA A 44 -2.27 -3.44 16.57
CA ALA A 44 -3.14 -3.76 17.70
C ALA A 44 -2.91 -2.82 18.89
N LEU A 45 -1.64 -2.52 19.21
CA LEU A 45 -1.27 -1.57 20.26
C LEU A 45 -1.64 -0.13 19.86
N LEU A 46 -1.37 0.26 18.63
CA LEU A 46 -1.63 1.60 18.10
C LEU A 46 -3.13 1.85 17.84
N PHE A 47 -4.01 0.86 17.91
CA PHE A 47 -5.47 1.05 17.85
C PHE A 47 -6.17 0.61 19.14
N ILE A 48 -5.44 0.24 20.20
CA ILE A 48 -6.04 -0.09 21.49
C ILE A 48 -6.84 1.09 22.05
N GLN A 49 -6.44 2.32 21.69
CA GLN A 49 -7.15 3.53 22.10
C GLN A 49 -8.56 3.64 21.55
N VAL A 50 -8.89 2.90 20.50
CA VAL A 50 -10.25 2.92 19.95
C VAL A 50 -11.28 2.49 21.02
N PHE A 51 -10.93 1.55 21.88
CA PHE A 51 -11.83 1.04 22.93
C PHE A 51 -12.23 2.06 23.99
N TYR A 52 -11.37 3.05 24.28
CA TYR A 52 -11.65 4.07 25.29
C TYR A 52 -11.87 5.48 24.71
N CYS A 53 -11.41 5.74 23.49
CA CYS A 53 -11.52 7.04 22.85
C CYS A 53 -12.81 7.23 22.03
N PHE A 54 -13.48 6.17 21.59
CA PHE A 54 -14.65 6.28 20.71
C PHE A 54 -15.95 6.09 21.48
N GLU A 55 -16.93 6.95 21.17
CA GLU A 55 -18.26 6.89 21.77
C GLU A 55 -19.32 7.02 20.65
N ALA A 56 -20.42 6.28 20.79
CA ALA A 56 -21.46 6.14 19.77
C ALA A 56 -22.49 7.28 19.78
N SER A 57 -22.31 8.29 20.64
CA SER A 57 -23.25 9.41 20.77
C SER A 57 -22.52 10.67 21.23
N VAL A 58 -21.76 11.27 20.32
CA VAL A 58 -21.14 12.58 20.56
C VAL A 58 -22.06 13.66 19.95
N PRO A 59 -22.54 14.65 20.73
CA PRO A 59 -23.33 15.76 20.19
C PRO A 59 -22.47 16.68 19.31
N ASN A 60 -23.07 17.29 18.28
CA ASN A 60 -22.46 18.28 17.37
C ASN A 60 -21.36 17.75 16.42
N VAL A 61 -21.37 16.46 16.08
CA VAL A 61 -20.47 15.90 15.06
C VAL A 61 -21.24 15.24 13.92
N PRO A 62 -20.72 15.28 12.68
CA PRO A 62 -21.45 14.80 11.50
C PRO A 62 -21.59 13.27 11.42
N VAL A 63 -21.02 12.52 12.38
CA VAL A 63 -20.99 11.05 12.38
C VAL A 63 -21.25 10.49 13.77
N ALA A 64 -22.10 9.46 13.83
CA ALA A 64 -22.56 8.84 15.08
C ALA A 64 -21.47 8.11 15.89
N CYS A 65 -20.26 7.90 15.35
CA CYS A 65 -19.15 7.30 16.08
C CYS A 65 -17.92 8.20 15.95
N TYR A 66 -17.55 8.87 17.03
CA TYR A 66 -16.47 9.85 16.96
C TYR A 66 -15.67 9.94 18.27
N GLY A 67 -14.46 10.49 18.17
CA GLY A 67 -13.56 10.58 19.30
C GLY A 67 -14.15 11.45 20.41
N ARG A 68 -14.37 10.88 21.58
CA ARG A 68 -14.95 11.54 22.76
C ARG A 68 -14.17 12.79 23.17
N ASN A 69 -12.84 12.70 23.14
CA ASN A 69 -11.93 13.74 23.61
C ASN A 69 -11.14 14.34 22.44
N LEU A 70 -10.92 15.66 22.47
CA LEU A 70 -10.08 16.36 21.47
C LEU A 70 -8.67 15.74 21.34
N PRO A 71 -7.95 15.36 22.41
CA PRO A 71 -6.66 14.68 22.30
C PRO A 71 -6.73 13.35 21.56
N CYS A 72 -7.79 12.55 21.79
CA CYS A 72 -8.00 11.29 21.08
C CYS A 72 -8.20 11.51 19.58
N ARG A 73 -8.97 12.53 19.21
CA ARG A 73 -9.25 12.90 17.81
C ARG A 73 -7.98 13.34 17.10
N ILE A 74 -7.24 14.28 17.70
CA ILE A 74 -5.96 14.75 17.20
C ILE A 74 -5.00 13.58 17.03
N PHE A 75 -4.80 12.76 18.07
CA PHE A 75 -3.93 11.59 17.99
C PHE A 75 -4.31 10.67 16.83
N ASN A 76 -5.58 10.27 16.72
CA ASN A 76 -6.02 9.36 15.68
C ASN A 76 -5.86 9.95 14.26
N ASP A 77 -6.14 11.24 14.08
CA ASP A 77 -6.02 11.91 12.79
C ASP A 77 -4.56 12.05 12.36
N TRP A 78 -3.68 12.41 13.29
CA TRP A 78 -2.24 12.48 13.03
C TRP A 78 -1.64 11.12 12.74
N VAL A 79 -2.05 10.09 13.48
CA VAL A 79 -1.63 8.71 13.23
C VAL A 79 -2.09 8.24 11.85
N ALA A 80 -3.33 8.51 11.45
CA ALA A 80 -3.81 8.18 10.11
C ALA A 80 -3.00 8.89 9.01
N LEU A 81 -2.73 10.19 9.16
CA LEU A 81 -1.93 10.94 8.18
C LEU A 81 -0.49 10.44 8.12
N THR A 82 0.16 10.27 9.27
CA THR A 82 1.60 9.98 9.32
C THR A 82 1.90 8.50 9.10
N VAL A 83 1.25 7.61 9.86
CA VAL A 83 1.52 6.17 9.88
C VAL A 83 0.86 5.44 8.71
N ASP A 84 -0.35 5.82 8.31
CA ASP A 84 -1.07 5.10 7.24
C ASP A 84 -0.82 5.67 5.83
N ILE A 85 -0.49 6.97 5.70
CA ILE A 85 -0.32 7.64 4.40
C ILE A 85 1.15 8.02 4.13
N LEU A 86 1.73 8.91 4.94
CA LEU A 86 3.03 9.53 4.62
C LEU A 86 4.21 8.55 4.74
N LEU A 87 4.35 7.87 5.88
CA LEU A 87 5.44 6.92 6.12
C LEU A 87 5.49 5.77 5.10
N PRO A 88 4.40 5.02 4.85
CA PRO A 88 4.44 3.92 3.90
C PRO A 88 4.74 4.42 2.48
N SER A 89 4.23 5.57 2.08
CA SER A 89 4.53 6.17 0.77
C SER A 89 6.00 6.54 0.63
N LEU A 90 6.59 7.14 1.67
CA LEU A 90 8.02 7.47 1.70
C LEU A 90 8.88 6.20 1.59
N PHE A 91 8.58 5.17 2.39
CA PHE A 91 9.32 3.91 2.34
C PHE A 91 9.18 3.21 1.00
N LEU A 92 7.98 3.16 0.41
CA LEU A 92 7.75 2.61 -0.91
C LEU A 92 8.53 3.37 -1.99
N ALA A 93 8.57 4.70 -1.93
CA ALA A 93 9.33 5.52 -2.86
C ALA A 93 10.84 5.29 -2.74
N ILE A 94 11.37 5.26 -1.51
CA ILE A 94 12.79 5.01 -1.24
C ILE A 94 13.19 3.60 -1.70
N PHE A 95 12.57 2.56 -1.15
CA PHE A 95 12.93 1.18 -1.45
C PHE A 95 12.58 0.77 -2.88
N GLY A 96 11.50 1.32 -3.45
CA GLY A 96 11.15 1.15 -4.86
C GLY A 96 12.22 1.72 -5.78
N THR A 97 12.68 2.95 -5.52
CA THR A 97 13.74 3.60 -6.31
C THR A 97 15.08 2.87 -6.16
N LEU A 98 15.45 2.49 -4.93
CA LEU A 98 16.67 1.73 -4.66
C LEU A 98 16.66 0.36 -5.36
N THR A 99 15.52 -0.33 -5.36
CA THR A 99 15.36 -1.59 -6.10
C THR A 99 15.56 -1.39 -7.59
N ILE A 100 14.99 -0.34 -8.18
CA ILE A 100 15.18 -0.03 -9.61
C ILE A 100 16.65 0.24 -9.92
N ARG A 101 17.33 1.05 -9.12
CA ARG A 101 18.76 1.34 -9.28
C ARG A 101 19.60 0.06 -9.22
N ASN A 102 19.41 -0.77 -8.20
CA ASN A 102 20.13 -2.05 -8.06
C ASN A 102 19.89 -2.99 -9.24
N VAL A 103 18.65 -3.07 -9.71
CA VAL A 103 18.30 -3.92 -10.85
C VAL A 103 18.95 -3.39 -12.13
N GLN A 104 18.95 -2.07 -12.38
CA GLN A 104 19.57 -1.44 -13.54
C GLN A 104 21.08 -1.65 -13.57
N THR A 105 21.79 -1.43 -12.45
CA THR A 105 23.24 -1.67 -12.36
C THR A 105 23.60 -3.13 -12.63
N ARG A 106 22.80 -4.08 -12.10
CA ARG A 106 22.94 -5.50 -12.42
C ARG A 106 22.54 -5.85 -13.86
N VAL A 107 21.85 -5.00 -14.63
CA VAL A 107 21.50 -5.29 -16.05
C VAL A 107 22.73 -4.98 -16.90
N ILE A 108 23.39 -3.88 -16.59
CA ILE A 108 24.51 -3.35 -17.37
C ILE A 108 25.76 -4.21 -17.19
N HIS A 109 26.06 -4.67 -15.97
CA HIS A 109 27.26 -5.47 -15.69
C HIS A 109 27.36 -6.82 -16.43
N PRO A 110 26.31 -7.66 -16.56
CA PRO A 110 26.41 -8.91 -17.29
C PRO A 110 26.40 -8.74 -18.81
N ILE A 111 25.92 -7.62 -19.37
CA ILE A 111 25.97 -7.39 -20.82
C ILE A 111 27.42 -7.22 -21.29
N VAL A 112 28.26 -6.59 -20.47
CA VAL A 112 29.69 -6.41 -20.77
C VAL A 112 30.47 -7.73 -20.64
N HIS A 113 30.04 -8.65 -19.77
CA HIS A 113 30.69 -9.97 -19.59
C HIS A 113 30.08 -11.10 -20.44
N ALA A 114 28.89 -10.93 -21.02
CA ALA A 114 28.20 -11.96 -21.82
C ALA A 114 28.65 -12.02 -23.28
N VAL A 115 29.49 -11.09 -23.75
CA VAL A 115 30.09 -11.16 -25.09
C VAL A 115 31.03 -12.39 -25.22
N ASN A 116 31.48 -12.98 -24.10
CA ASN A 116 32.47 -14.07 -24.09
C ASN A 116 31.98 -15.40 -23.44
N SER A 117 30.69 -15.61 -23.19
CA SER A 117 30.24 -16.90 -22.64
C SER A 117 28.88 -17.31 -23.19
N ASP A 118 28.95 -18.09 -24.26
CA ASP A 118 27.84 -18.81 -24.84
C ASP A 118 27.18 -19.77 -23.83
N ASN A 119 25.85 -19.86 -23.95
CA ASN A 119 25.05 -21.04 -23.68
C ASN A 119 24.54 -21.42 -22.27
N ARG A 120 24.42 -20.53 -21.27
CA ARG A 120 23.89 -21.00 -19.96
C ARG A 120 22.76 -20.28 -19.21
N ASN A 121 22.06 -19.25 -19.70
CA ASN A 121 21.06 -18.58 -18.82
C ASN A 121 19.80 -17.93 -19.44
N ASN A 122 19.13 -18.57 -20.42
CA ASN A 122 17.83 -18.06 -20.91
C ASN A 122 16.70 -18.02 -19.86
N ASN A 123 16.82 -18.75 -18.74
CA ASN A 123 15.78 -18.78 -17.69
C ASN A 123 15.82 -17.61 -16.68
N ARG A 124 16.86 -16.77 -16.67
CA ARG A 124 16.99 -15.66 -15.69
C ARG A 124 16.33 -14.35 -16.15
N LEU A 125 16.22 -14.14 -17.46
CA LEU A 125 15.59 -12.96 -18.07
C LEU A 125 14.09 -12.81 -17.75
N PRO A 126 13.24 -13.86 -17.84
CA PRO A 126 11.81 -13.71 -17.59
C PRO A 126 11.46 -13.43 -16.12
N MET A 127 12.19 -14.02 -15.17
CA MET A 127 12.00 -13.76 -13.73
C MET A 127 12.30 -12.29 -13.37
N ARG A 128 13.28 -11.69 -14.04
CA ARG A 128 13.74 -10.32 -13.79
C ARG A 128 12.80 -9.25 -14.32
N ASN A 129 12.25 -9.44 -15.52
CA ASN A 129 11.25 -8.53 -16.09
C ASN A 129 9.96 -8.55 -15.24
N LYS A 130 9.65 -9.71 -14.65
CA LYS A 130 8.54 -9.90 -13.72
C LYS A 130 8.71 -9.09 -12.42
N GLU A 131 9.91 -9.11 -11.82
CA GLU A 131 10.22 -8.29 -10.62
C GLU A 131 10.18 -6.79 -10.90
N ARG A 132 10.75 -6.34 -12.04
CA ARG A 132 10.72 -4.93 -12.46
C ARG A 132 9.30 -4.42 -12.67
N ASN A 133 8.43 -5.24 -13.25
CA ASN A 133 7.03 -4.90 -13.46
C ASN A 133 6.28 -4.76 -12.12
N LEU A 134 6.55 -5.64 -11.15
CA LEU A 134 5.96 -5.56 -9.81
C LEU A 134 6.42 -4.30 -9.04
N THR A 135 7.71 -3.95 -9.12
CA THR A 135 8.22 -2.72 -8.48
C THR A 135 7.69 -1.46 -9.16
N ARG A 136 7.62 -1.43 -10.50
CA ARG A 136 7.01 -0.32 -11.26
C ARG A 136 5.55 -0.15 -10.88
N MET A 137 4.83 -1.25 -10.71
CA MET A 137 3.43 -1.24 -10.30
C MET A 137 3.25 -0.59 -8.92
N LEU A 138 4.11 -0.92 -7.94
CA LEU A 138 4.07 -0.31 -6.61
C LEU A 138 4.34 1.20 -6.65
N LEU A 139 5.25 1.67 -7.51
CA LEU A 139 5.49 3.11 -7.67
C LEU A 139 4.31 3.82 -8.31
N VAL A 140 3.68 3.22 -9.34
CA VAL A 140 2.45 3.75 -9.94
C VAL A 140 1.34 3.83 -8.90
N GLN A 141 1.24 2.82 -8.03
CA GLN A 141 0.31 2.83 -6.92
C GLN A 141 0.59 4.01 -5.98
N VAL A 142 1.83 4.27 -5.57
CA VAL A 142 2.14 5.46 -4.75
C VAL A 142 1.75 6.76 -5.46
N LEU A 143 2.02 6.88 -6.76
CA LEU A 143 1.69 8.08 -7.54
C LEU A 143 0.19 8.33 -7.69
N ILE A 144 -0.64 7.29 -7.64
CA ILE A 144 -2.10 7.40 -7.78
C ILE A 144 -2.79 7.47 -6.42
N VAL A 145 -2.42 6.58 -5.49
CA VAL A 145 -3.03 6.45 -4.16
C VAL A 145 -2.71 7.66 -3.29
N LEU A 146 -1.47 8.18 -3.32
CA LEU A 146 -1.08 9.30 -2.47
C LEU A 146 -1.94 10.56 -2.74
N PRO A 147 -2.12 11.06 -3.98
CA PRO A 147 -2.99 12.21 -4.23
C PRO A 147 -4.47 11.99 -3.90
N LEU A 148 -4.95 10.74 -3.93
CA LEU A 148 -6.35 10.41 -3.63
C LEU A 148 -6.61 10.30 -2.12
N ASP A 149 -5.65 9.80 -1.34
CA ASP A 149 -5.78 9.62 0.11
C ASP A 149 -5.27 10.84 0.91
N LEU A 150 -4.38 11.66 0.34
CA LEU A 150 -3.85 12.86 0.99
C LEU A 150 -4.95 13.88 1.38
N PRO A 151 -5.96 14.18 0.55
CA PRO A 151 -7.08 15.05 0.94
C PRO A 151 -7.78 14.56 2.21
N PHE A 152 -7.93 13.25 2.37
CA PHE A 152 -8.50 12.65 3.59
C PHE A 152 -7.59 12.84 4.79
N GLY A 153 -6.29 12.58 4.63
CA GLY A 153 -5.29 12.77 5.67
C GLY A 153 -5.16 14.21 6.15
N ILE A 154 -5.40 15.20 5.28
CA ILE A 154 -5.36 16.64 5.61
C ILE A 154 -6.69 17.12 6.21
N TYR A 155 -7.80 16.69 5.63
CA TYR A 155 -9.13 17.14 6.04
C TYR A 155 -9.47 16.72 7.48
N ARG A 156 -9.05 15.52 7.90
CA ARG A 156 -9.34 15.02 9.25
C ARG A 156 -8.75 15.87 10.38
N PRO A 157 -7.43 16.15 10.43
CA PRO A 157 -6.87 17.09 11.39
C PRO A 157 -7.52 18.47 11.33
N TYR A 158 -7.83 18.99 10.12
CA TYR A 158 -8.53 20.26 9.96
C TYR A 158 -9.91 20.25 10.63
N ALA A 159 -10.73 19.21 10.38
CA ALA A 159 -12.03 19.04 10.99
C ALA A 159 -11.94 18.87 12.51
N SER A 160 -10.87 18.24 13.00
CA SER A 160 -10.61 18.09 14.42
C SER A 160 -10.21 19.38 15.12
N LEU A 161 -9.38 20.21 14.49
CA LEU A 161 -8.95 21.49 15.05
C LEU A 161 -10.03 22.58 14.98
N THR A 162 -10.98 22.46 14.05
CA THR A 162 -12.04 23.46 13.84
C THR A 162 -13.39 23.08 14.45
N SER A 163 -13.46 22.04 15.30
CA SER A 163 -14.74 21.60 15.87
C SER A 163 -15.37 22.59 16.83
N ASP A 164 -14.54 23.34 17.55
CA ASP A 164 -15.00 24.22 18.62
C ASP A 164 -15.31 25.63 18.09
N VAL A 165 -15.08 25.85 16.80
CA VAL A 165 -15.38 27.11 16.11
C VAL A 165 -16.86 27.09 15.70
N PRO A 166 -17.67 28.09 16.05
CA PRO A 166 -19.05 28.16 15.60
C PRO A 166 -19.11 28.32 14.08
N LYS A 167 -19.92 27.48 13.41
CA LYS A 167 -20.05 27.43 11.94
C LYS A 167 -21.46 27.79 11.51
N SER A 168 -21.59 28.51 10.40
CA SER A 168 -22.89 28.77 9.77
C SER A 168 -23.45 27.49 9.13
N ALA A 169 -24.78 27.40 8.99
CA ALA A 169 -25.44 26.26 8.36
C ALA A 169 -24.90 25.97 6.94
N TYR A 170 -24.61 27.03 6.17
CA TYR A 170 -23.99 26.92 4.85
C TYR A 170 -22.61 26.26 4.91
N ARG A 171 -21.74 26.68 5.85
CA ARG A 171 -20.39 26.12 6.01
C ARG A 171 -20.43 24.64 6.42
N VAL A 172 -21.36 24.28 7.31
CA VAL A 172 -21.58 22.88 7.70
C VAL A 172 -22.00 22.03 6.49
N ALA A 173 -22.91 22.52 5.65
CA ALA A 173 -23.35 21.81 4.46
C ALA A 173 -22.20 21.56 3.47
N VAL A 174 -21.36 22.58 3.24
CA VAL A 174 -20.15 22.46 2.39
C VAL A 174 -19.17 21.44 2.98
N GLU A 175 -18.91 21.49 4.29
CA GLU A 175 -17.99 20.56 4.95
C GLU A 175 -18.47 19.10 4.85
N ILE A 176 -19.78 18.84 4.99
CA ILE A 176 -20.37 17.50 4.82
C ILE A 176 -20.22 17.00 3.38
N LEU A 177 -20.49 17.87 2.39
CA LEU A 177 -20.33 17.52 0.99
C LEU A 177 -18.86 17.21 0.66
N THR A 178 -17.93 18.06 1.11
CA THR A 178 -16.49 17.85 0.95
C THR A 178 -16.04 16.53 1.59
N TYR A 179 -16.48 16.26 2.82
CA TYR A 179 -16.15 15.01 3.50
C TYR A 179 -16.67 13.78 2.74
N SER A 180 -17.90 13.84 2.24
CA SER A 180 -18.51 12.75 1.47
C SER A 180 -17.75 12.47 0.17
N LEU A 181 -17.32 13.52 -0.54
CA LEU A 181 -16.49 13.39 -1.74
C LEU A 181 -15.12 12.79 -1.43
N ILE A 182 -14.48 13.23 -0.35
CA ILE A 182 -13.20 12.68 0.08
C ILE A 182 -13.32 11.20 0.44
N ILE A 183 -14.36 10.80 1.18
CA ILE A 183 -14.62 9.39 1.50
C ILE A 183 -14.79 8.56 0.23
N LEU A 184 -15.55 9.08 -0.75
CA LEU A 184 -15.75 8.41 -2.03
C LEU A 184 -14.41 8.17 -2.75
N LEU A 185 -13.51 9.16 -2.73
CA LEU A 185 -12.15 9.01 -3.29
C LEU A 185 -11.36 7.91 -2.56
N VAL A 186 -11.39 7.88 -1.23
CA VAL A 186 -10.70 6.83 -0.45
C VAL A 186 -11.23 5.44 -0.77
N TYR A 187 -12.56 5.27 -0.85
CA TYR A 187 -13.15 3.99 -1.28
C TYR A 187 -12.73 3.61 -2.70
N PHE A 188 -12.67 4.59 -3.60
CA PHE A 188 -12.16 4.38 -4.95
C PHE A 188 -10.69 3.94 -4.93
N THR A 189 -9.83 4.53 -4.09
CA THR A 189 -8.43 4.14 -3.90
C THR A 189 -8.28 2.68 -3.43
N HIS A 190 -9.12 2.27 -2.47
CA HIS A 190 -9.11 0.89 -1.99
C HIS A 190 -9.56 -0.11 -3.07
N SER A 191 -10.56 0.25 -3.86
CA SER A 191 -11.01 -0.58 -4.98
C SER A 191 -9.97 -0.66 -6.10
N THR A 192 -9.30 0.46 -6.43
CA THR A 192 -8.29 0.52 -7.49
C THR A 192 -7.05 -0.26 -7.15
N SER A 193 -6.70 -0.42 -5.87
CA SER A 193 -5.58 -1.28 -5.46
C SER A 193 -5.79 -2.73 -5.97
N PHE A 194 -7.00 -3.30 -5.84
CA PHE A 194 -7.31 -4.62 -6.39
C PHE A 194 -7.15 -4.66 -7.92
N TYR A 195 -7.69 -3.66 -8.62
CA TYR A 195 -7.59 -3.58 -10.08
C TYR A 195 -6.16 -3.37 -10.55
N LEU A 196 -5.38 -2.53 -9.89
CA LEU A 196 -3.95 -2.32 -10.14
C LEU A 196 -3.17 -3.63 -10.00
N TYR A 197 -3.40 -4.41 -8.93
CA TYR A 197 -2.70 -5.71 -8.77
C TYR A 197 -3.13 -6.73 -9.82
N THR A 198 -4.40 -6.71 -10.19
CA THR A 198 -4.99 -7.69 -11.09
C THR A 198 -4.68 -7.40 -12.56
N LEU A 199 -4.76 -6.14 -13.00
CA LEU A 199 -4.58 -5.71 -14.40
C LEU A 199 -3.12 -5.49 -14.77
N THR A 200 -2.31 -4.93 -13.86
CA THR A 200 -0.92 -4.58 -14.15
C THR A 200 0.03 -5.78 -14.02
N GLY A 201 -0.33 -6.79 -13.24
CA GLY A 201 0.41 -8.05 -13.15
C GLY A 201 0.07 -9.02 -14.27
N SER A 202 0.95 -9.20 -15.27
CA SER A 202 0.80 -10.25 -16.29
C SER A 202 0.61 -11.65 -15.68
N ILE A 203 1.22 -11.89 -14.52
CA ILE A 203 1.10 -13.14 -13.73
C ILE A 203 -0.33 -13.35 -13.22
N TYR A 204 -0.97 -12.30 -12.71
CA TYR A 204 -2.32 -12.38 -12.17
C TYR A 204 -3.34 -12.55 -13.28
N ARG A 205 -3.16 -11.87 -14.42
CA ARG A 205 -3.94 -12.12 -15.64
C ARG A 205 -3.80 -13.56 -16.13
N ASP A 206 -2.60 -14.12 -16.11
CA ASP A 206 -2.37 -15.51 -16.51
C ASP A 206 -2.89 -16.53 -15.48
N ALA A 207 -2.92 -16.17 -14.20
CA ALA A 207 -3.53 -16.98 -13.15
C ALA A 207 -5.07 -16.95 -13.25
N LEU A 208 -5.68 -15.78 -13.43
CA LEU A 208 -7.11 -15.61 -13.66
C LEU A 208 -7.56 -16.31 -14.93
N ARG A 209 -6.83 -16.17 -16.04
CA ARG A 209 -7.11 -16.92 -17.28
C ARG A 209 -7.01 -18.42 -17.05
N ARG A 210 -6.05 -18.90 -16.25
CA ARG A 210 -5.93 -20.32 -15.91
C ARG A 210 -7.08 -20.82 -15.04
N ILE A 211 -7.51 -20.04 -14.05
CA ILE A 211 -8.66 -20.38 -13.20
C ILE A 211 -9.95 -20.34 -14.03
N ALA A 212 -10.17 -19.29 -14.81
CA ALA A 212 -11.33 -19.15 -15.69
C ALA A 212 -11.41 -20.29 -16.71
N ARG A 213 -10.30 -20.66 -17.37
CA ARG A 213 -10.26 -21.83 -18.27
C ARG A 213 -10.51 -23.15 -17.54
N ARG A 214 -10.02 -23.32 -16.30
CA ARG A 214 -10.30 -24.52 -15.50
C ARG A 214 -11.77 -24.60 -15.06
N CYS A 215 -12.39 -23.47 -14.74
CA CYS A 215 -13.82 -23.41 -14.46
C CYS A 215 -14.64 -23.69 -15.73
N PHE A 216 -14.30 -23.07 -16.86
CA PHE A 216 -14.96 -23.31 -18.15
C PHE A 216 -14.84 -24.77 -18.60
N ASN A 217 -13.65 -25.36 -18.51
CA ASN A 217 -13.42 -26.75 -18.89
C ASN A 217 -14.03 -27.76 -17.90
N ARG A 218 -14.37 -27.36 -16.67
CA ARG A 218 -15.13 -28.20 -15.72
C ARG A 218 -16.64 -28.14 -15.97
N ILE A 219 -17.13 -27.10 -16.65
CA ILE A 219 -18.55 -26.90 -16.96
C ILE A 219 -18.93 -27.56 -18.30
N GLN A 220 -17.96 -27.92 -19.15
CA GLN A 220 -18.22 -28.75 -20.32
C GLN A 220 -18.36 -30.23 -19.90
N PRO A 221 -19.57 -30.83 -19.89
CA PRO A 221 -19.70 -32.27 -19.74
C PRO A 221 -19.01 -32.94 -20.94
N ARG A 222 -18.21 -33.97 -20.67
CA ARG A 222 -17.74 -34.88 -21.71
C ARG A 222 -18.97 -35.54 -22.32
N HIS A 223 -19.38 -35.08 -23.50
CA HIS A 223 -20.23 -35.85 -24.42
C HIS A 223 -19.37 -36.85 -25.18
#